data_AF-A0A919QLQ6-F1
#
_entry.id   AF-A0A919QLQ6-F1
#
_cell.length_a   1.000
_cell.length_b   1.000
_cell.length_c   1.000
_cell.angle_alpha   90.00
_cell.angle_beta   90.00
_cell.angle_gamma   90.00
#
_symmetry.space_group_name_H-M   'P 1'
#
loop_
_entity.id
_entity.type
_entity.pdbx_description
1 polymer ?
#
loop_
_entity_poly.entity_id
_entity_poly.type
_entity_poly.pdbx_seq_one_letter_code
_entity_poly.pdbx_strand_id
1 'polypeptide(L)'
;MSLTPHPDPGAILAENERRALEREGIPMFLALEDLRGPIPPVADRAEGPALAELTGTYAAAVRPEAEDGDLAALASVVTVLARVHFFPENGTA
;
A
#
# COMPACT_ATOMS: atom_id res chain seq x y z
N MET A 1 11.23 -1.28 -4.59
CA MET A 1 9.81 -0.92 -4.73
C MET A 1 9.66 -0.10 -6.00
N SER A 2 8.78 -0.49 -6.93
CA SER A 2 8.45 0.35 -8.09
C SER A 2 7.56 1.51 -7.60
N LEU A 3 7.63 2.67 -8.25
CA LEU A 3 6.69 3.78 -8.00
C LEU A 3 5.73 4.00 -9.19
N THR A 4 5.78 3.12 -10.19
CA THR A 4 4.87 3.18 -11.33
C THR A 4 3.47 2.74 -10.92
N PRO A 5 2.43 3.59 -11.04
CA PRO A 5 1.07 3.21 -10.71
C PRO A 5 0.57 2.03 -11.54
N HIS A 6 -0.23 1.15 -10.94
CA HIS A 6 -0.95 0.10 -11.65
C HIS A 6 -1.99 0.75 -12.59
N PRO A 7 -2.14 0.29 -13.85
CA PRO A 7 -3.03 0.92 -14.82
C PRO A 7 -4.52 0.83 -14.46
N ASP A 8 -4.91 -0.14 -13.64
CA ASP A 8 -6.28 -0.31 -13.17
C ASP A 8 -6.32 -0.56 -11.65
N PRO A 9 -6.33 0.50 -10.81
CA PRO A 9 -6.43 0.36 -9.37
C PRO A 9 -7.82 -0.05 -8.90
N GLY A 10 -8.87 0.24 -9.68
CA GLY A 10 -10.25 -0.14 -9.37
C GLY A 10 -10.43 -1.66 -9.38
N ALA A 11 -9.88 -2.35 -10.38
CA ALA A 11 -9.87 -3.81 -10.42
C ALA A 11 -9.12 -4.43 -9.24
N ILE A 12 -7.98 -3.85 -8.84
CA ILE A 12 -7.21 -4.32 -7.68
C ILE A 12 -8.03 -4.15 -6.40
N LEU A 13 -8.73 -3.03 -6.23
CA LEU A 13 -9.59 -2.82 -5.06
C LEU A 13 -10.74 -3.83 -5.03
N ALA A 14 -11.45 -4.01 -6.14
CA ALA A 14 -12.55 -4.96 -6.25
C ALA A 14 -12.11 -6.41 -5.99
N GLU A 15 -10.93 -6.79 -6.48
CA GLU A 15 -10.30 -8.09 -6.19
C GLU A 15 -10.07 -8.26 -4.69
N ASN A 16 -9.51 -7.25 -4.01
CA ASN A 16 -9.25 -7.30 -2.57
C ASN A 16 -10.55 -7.32 -1.75
N GLU A 17 -11.58 -6.57 -2.14
CA GLU A 17 -12.90 -6.58 -1.48
C GLU A 17 -13.60 -7.94 -1.63
N ARG A 18 -13.40 -8.61 -2.78
CA ARG A 18 -13.92 -9.97 -3.02
C ARG A 18 -13.21 -11.04 -2.21
N ARG A 19 -11.94 -10.82 -1.83
CA ARG A 19 -11.23 -11.73 -0.93
C ARG A 19 -11.90 -11.65 0.44
N ALA A 20 -12.68 -12.69 0.78
CA ALA A 20 -13.29 -12.81 2.09
C ALA A 20 -12.18 -12.93 3.17
N LEU A 21 -11.77 -11.80 3.74
CA LEU A 21 -10.77 -11.71 4.81
C LEU A 21 -11.17 -12.53 6.04
N GLU A 22 -12.47 -12.78 6.22
CA GLU A 22 -13.02 -13.68 7.25
C GLU A 22 -12.48 -15.13 7.15
N ARG A 23 -12.09 -15.59 5.95
CA ARG A 23 -11.57 -16.95 5.74
C ARG A 23 -10.07 -17.08 5.99
N GLU A 24 -9.32 -15.98 5.87
CA GLU A 24 -7.86 -15.96 5.98
C GLU A 24 -7.39 -15.47 7.37
N GLY A 25 -8.26 -14.76 8.11
CA GLY A 25 -7.84 -13.98 9.28
C GLY A 25 -6.96 -12.80 8.86
N ILE A 26 -6.84 -11.76 9.70
CA ILE A 26 -5.85 -10.71 9.46
C ILE A 26 -4.48 -11.28 9.86
N PRO A 27 -3.52 -11.49 8.92
CA PRO A 27 -2.21 -12.01 9.27
C PRO A 27 -1.48 -11.00 10.15
N MET A 28 -1.24 -11.37 11.41
CA MET A 28 -0.48 -10.55 12.34
C MET A 28 0.98 -11.01 12.36
N PHE A 29 1.88 -10.14 11.90
CA PHE A 29 3.32 -10.35 11.99
C PHE A 29 3.89 -9.50 13.12
N LEU A 30 4.45 -10.14 14.14
CA LEU A 30 5.20 -9.47 15.20
C LEU A 30 6.70 -9.65 14.90
N ALA A 31 7.35 -8.60 14.37
CA ALA A 31 8.79 -8.57 14.22
C ALA A 31 9.42 -8.02 15.51
N LEU A 32 10.22 -8.84 16.19
CA LEU A 32 11.06 -8.40 17.31
C LEU A 32 12.41 -7.95 16.74
N GLU A 33 12.61 -6.64 16.64
CA GLU A 33 13.87 -6.08 16.15
C GLU A 33 14.85 -5.88 17.33
N ASP A 34 16.12 -6.27 17.13
CA ASP A 34 17.18 -6.03 18.12
C ASP A 34 17.68 -4.59 18.01
N LEU A 35 17.12 -3.71 18.85
CA LEU A 35 17.43 -2.28 18.86
C LEU A 35 18.78 -1.92 19.51
N ARG A 36 19.59 -2.92 19.90
CA ARG A 36 20.89 -2.70 20.57
C ARG A 36 22.05 -2.53 19.59
N GLY A 37 21.82 -2.83 18.31
CA GLY A 37 22.79 -2.65 17.24
C GLY A 37 22.91 -1.19 16.78
N PRO A 38 23.99 -0.83 16.07
CA PRO A 38 24.09 0.48 15.44
C PRO A 38 22.95 0.66 14.42
N ILE A 39 22.26 1.80 14.50
CA ILE A 39 21.21 2.16 13.54
C ILE A 39 21.85 2.23 12.14
N PRO A 40 21.35 1.47 11.16
CA PRO A 40 21.84 1.58 9.79
C PRO A 40 21.68 3.03 9.32
N PRO A 41 22.68 3.61 8.63
CA PRO A 41 22.52 4.93 8.05
C PRO A 41 21.32 4.92 7.11
N VAL A 42 20.35 5.81 7.37
CA VAL A 42 19.21 6.01 6.47
C VAL A 42 19.78 6.50 5.14
N ALA A 43 19.49 5.80 4.05
CA ALA A 43 19.83 6.28 2.73
C ALA A 43 19.11 7.64 2.53
N ASP A 44 19.86 8.68 2.19
CA ASP A 44 19.33 10.03 1.94
C ASP A 44 18.56 10.08 0.61
N ARG A 45 17.43 9.36 0.58
CA ARG A 45 16.50 9.33 -0.55
C ARG A 45 15.24 10.05 -0.10
N ALA A 46 15.05 11.27 -0.59
CA ALA A 46 13.82 12.02 -0.40
C ALA A 46 12.68 11.42 -1.25
N GLU A 47 12.18 10.24 -0.87
CA GLU A 47 11.10 9.53 -1.58
C GLU A 47 9.71 10.10 -1.27
N GLY A 48 9.59 10.96 -0.24
CA GLY A 48 8.33 11.54 0.23
C GLY A 48 7.47 12.17 -0.86
N PRO A 49 8.01 13.09 -1.70
CA PRO A 49 7.24 13.69 -2.79
C PRO A 49 6.70 12.67 -3.80
N ALA A 50 7.51 11.67 -4.15
CA ALA A 50 7.10 10.64 -5.11
C ALA A 50 6.02 9.71 -4.53
N LEU A 51 6.11 9.41 -3.23
CA LEU A 51 5.05 8.66 -2.52
C LEU A 51 3.76 9.47 -2.40
N ALA A 52 3.85 10.78 -2.17
CA ALA A 52 2.68 11.66 -2.15
C ALA A 52 1.98 11.71 -3.52
N GLU A 53 2.74 11.82 -4.60
CA GLU A 53 2.22 11.78 -5.98
C GLU A 53 1.55 10.45 -6.32
N LEU A 54 2.19 9.34 -5.96
CA LEU A 54 1.64 7.99 -6.15
C LEU A 54 0.33 7.81 -5.36
N THR A 55 0.31 8.25 -4.11
CA THR A 55 -0.89 8.18 -3.26
C THR A 55 -2.02 9.04 -3.81
N GLY A 56 -1.72 10.26 -4.27
CA GLY A 56 -2.68 11.15 -4.92
C GLY A 56 -3.26 10.55 -6.20
N THR A 57 -2.42 9.89 -7.00
CA THR A 57 -2.85 9.19 -8.22
C THR A 57 -3.88 8.11 -7.90
N TYR A 58 -3.64 7.29 -6.87
CA TYR A 58 -4.59 6.27 -6.46
C TYR A 58 -5.86 6.88 -5.86
N ALA A 59 -5.75 7.90 -5.01
CA ALA A 59 -6.92 8.58 -4.44
C ALA A 59 -7.89 9.07 -5.53
N ALA A 60 -7.36 9.74 -6.56
CA ALA A 60 -8.15 10.20 -7.70
C ALA A 60 -8.76 9.08 -8.55
N ALA A 61 -8.18 7.87 -8.51
CA ALA A 61 -8.62 6.75 -9.35
C ALA A 61 -9.63 5.83 -8.67
N VAL A 62 -9.52 5.58 -7.35
CA VAL A 62 -10.43 4.66 -6.64
C VAL A 62 -11.57 5.33 -5.90
N ARG A 63 -11.40 6.57 -5.43
CA ARG A 63 -12.41 7.32 -4.66
C ARG A 63 -12.33 8.84 -4.94
N PRO A 64 -12.48 9.29 -6.19
CA PRO A 64 -12.40 10.72 -6.53
C PRO A 64 -13.44 11.60 -5.81
N GLU A 65 -14.53 11.01 -5.36
CA GLU A 65 -15.63 11.67 -4.65
C GLU A 65 -15.44 11.80 -3.14
N ALA A 66 -14.37 11.22 -2.57
CA ALA A 66 -14.18 11.20 -1.12
C ALA A 66 -13.83 12.59 -0.56
N GLU A 67 -14.41 12.91 0.59
CA GLU A 67 -14.04 14.10 1.35
C GLU A 67 -12.70 13.90 2.08
N ASP A 68 -12.05 15.02 2.41
CA ASP A 68 -10.81 14.97 3.18
C ASP A 68 -11.07 14.39 4.58
N GLY A 69 -10.21 13.47 5.02
CA GLY A 69 -10.38 12.73 6.27
C GLY A 69 -11.31 11.51 6.21
N ASP A 70 -11.83 11.13 5.04
CA ASP A 70 -12.56 9.86 4.88
C ASP A 70 -11.62 8.66 5.06
N LEU A 71 -11.73 8.02 6.23
CA LEU A 71 -10.91 6.87 6.60
C LEU A 71 -11.21 5.63 5.75
N ALA A 72 -12.43 5.48 5.24
CA ALA A 72 -12.78 4.36 4.36
C ALA A 72 -12.12 4.54 2.98
N ALA A 73 -12.14 5.77 2.45
CA ALA A 73 -11.42 6.08 1.22
C ALA A 73 -9.90 5.92 1.37
N LEU A 74 -9.34 6.36 2.49
CA LEU A 74 -7.94 6.12 2.82
C LEU A 74 -7.62 4.62 2.86
N ALA A 75 -8.46 3.81 3.52
CA ALA A 75 -8.28 2.38 3.58
C ALA A 75 -8.25 1.75 2.18
N SER A 76 -9.16 2.14 1.28
CA SER A 76 -9.15 1.67 -0.11
C SER A 76 -7.83 1.98 -0.84
N VAL A 77 -7.31 3.20 -0.70
CA VAL A 77 -6.03 3.61 -1.30
C VAL A 77 -4.87 2.82 -0.72
N VAL A 78 -4.81 2.67 0.61
CA VAL A 78 -3.76 1.91 1.31
C VAL A 78 -3.79 0.44 0.91
N THR A 79 -4.97 -0.16 0.75
CA THR A 79 -5.11 -1.55 0.29
C THR A 79 -4.53 -1.75 -1.11
N VAL A 80 -4.83 -0.85 -2.05
CA VAL A 80 -4.26 -0.91 -3.41
C VAL A 80 -2.74 -0.70 -3.38
N LEU A 81 -2.26 0.31 -2.65
CA LEU A 81 -0.83 0.60 -2.48
C LEU A 81 -0.07 -0.62 -1.94
N ALA A 82 -0.56 -1.20 -0.84
CA ALA A 82 0.03 -2.36 -0.21
C ALA A 82 0.13 -3.54 -1.19
N ARG A 83 -0.95 -3.82 -1.92
CA ARG A 83 -1.02 -4.95 -2.85
C ARG A 83 -0.07 -4.80 -4.04
N VAL A 84 0.06 -3.60 -4.59
CA VAL A 84 0.86 -3.37 -5.80
C VAL A 84 2.34 -3.22 -5.48
N HIS A 85 2.69 -2.50 -4.41
CA HIS A 85 4.06 -2.03 -4.19
C HIS A 85 4.81 -2.76 -3.09
N PHE A 86 4.10 -3.30 -2.09
CA PHE A 86 4.69 -3.91 -0.89
C PHE A 86 4.50 -5.43 -0.82
N PHE A 87 3.38 -5.92 -1.36
CA PHE A 87 3.05 -7.34 -1.44
C PHE A 87 2.67 -7.76 -2.87
N PRO A 88 3.51 -7.46 -3.88
CA PRO A 88 3.28 -8.04 -5.19
C PRO A 88 3.24 -9.56 -5.01
N GLU A 89 2.25 -10.23 -5.62
CA GLU A 89 2.29 -11.69 -5.68
C GLU A 89 3.68 -12.07 -6.18
N ASN A 90 4.34 -13.03 -5.52
CA ASN A 90 5.64 -13.53 -5.94
C ASN A 90 5.53 -13.98 -7.41
N GLY A 91 5.81 -13.06 -8.33
CA GLY A 91 6.14 -13.36 -9.70
C GLY A 91 7.41 -14.17 -9.63
N THR A 92 7.29 -15.42 -10.05
CA THR A 92 8.36 -16.37 -10.34
C THR A 92 9.71 -15.73 -10.66
N ALA A 93 10.74 -16.28 -10.03
CA ALA A 93 12.16 -16.14 -10.39
C ALA A 93 12.42 -16.34 -11.89
#